data_AF-A0A2E3DN55-F1
#
_entry.id   AF-A0A2E3DN55-F1
#
_cell.length_a   1.000
_cell.length_b   1.000
_cell.length_c   1.000
_cell.angle_alpha   90.00
_cell.angle_beta   90.00
_cell.angle_gamma   90.00
#
_symmetry.space_group_name_H-M   'P 1'
#
loop_
_entity.id
_entity.type
_entity.pdbx_description
1 polymer ?
#
loop_
_entity_poly.entity_id
_entity_poly.type
_entity_poly.pdbx_seq_one_letter_code
_entity_poly.pdbx_strand_id
1 'polypeptide(L)'
;MVNFIRDIRDEYDEPEMPFVIGVLGTGRTKEKVDANAVSVGQRAAAKSTQFKGRVSSVESYKEYSLYSHAVFEKGWPEHFHEWDTVGSDRPYHYLGSGAFFIRLGDSFAKAM
;
A
#
# COMPACT_ATOMS: atom_id res chain seq x y z
N MET A 1 -1.78 -11.10 -10.49
CA MET A 1 -1.60 -11.36 -9.04
C MET A 1 -1.79 -12.83 -8.70
N VAL A 2 -2.95 -13.46 -8.98
CA VAL A 2 -3.14 -14.90 -8.70
C VAL A 2 -2.07 -15.78 -9.37
N ASN A 3 -1.84 -15.59 -10.67
CA ASN A 3 -0.78 -16.32 -11.39
C ASN A 3 0.59 -16.07 -10.76
N PHE A 4 0.97 -14.82 -10.52
CA PHE A 4 2.23 -14.49 -9.83
C PHE A 4 2.43 -15.25 -8.51
N ILE A 5 1.41 -15.32 -7.65
CA ILE A 5 1.51 -16.08 -6.39
C ILE A 5 1.73 -17.56 -6.64
N ARG A 6 1.00 -18.16 -7.60
CA ARG A 6 1.19 -19.57 -7.98
C ARG A 6 2.60 -19.78 -8.53
N ASP A 7 3.02 -18.96 -9.48
CA ASP A 7 4.30 -19.10 -10.15
C ASP A 7 5.47 -18.97 -9.16
N ILE A 8 5.38 -18.10 -8.14
CA ILE A 8 6.37 -18.02 -7.05
C ILE A 8 6.35 -19.27 -6.16
N ARG A 9 5.17 -19.78 -5.78
CA ARG A 9 5.06 -21.00 -4.98
C ARG A 9 5.64 -22.21 -5.71
N ASP A 10 5.38 -22.31 -7.00
CA ASP A 10 5.89 -23.38 -7.86
C ASP A 10 7.41 -23.28 -8.02
N GLU A 11 7.95 -22.07 -8.25
CA GLU A 11 9.40 -21.83 -8.39
C GLU A 11 10.19 -22.25 -7.13
N TYR A 12 9.64 -21.99 -5.95
CA TYR A 12 10.30 -22.27 -4.68
C TYR A 12 9.85 -23.57 -4.00
N ASP A 13 9.03 -24.39 -4.66
CA ASP A 13 8.43 -25.62 -4.10
C ASP A 13 7.77 -25.41 -2.71
N GLU A 14 7.10 -24.26 -2.54
CA GLU A 14 6.48 -23.86 -1.28
C GLU A 14 5.00 -23.55 -1.50
N PRO A 15 4.14 -24.58 -1.62
CA PRO A 15 2.74 -24.45 -2.01
C PRO A 15 1.90 -23.63 -1.02
N GLU A 16 2.40 -23.44 0.20
CA GLU A 16 1.72 -22.74 1.27
C GLU A 16 2.35 -21.38 1.62
N MET A 17 3.32 -20.90 0.83
CA MET A 17 4.00 -19.62 1.04
C MET A 17 2.99 -18.50 1.32
N PRO A 18 3.09 -17.80 2.46
CA PRO A 18 2.18 -16.70 2.75
C PRO A 18 2.51 -15.47 1.91
N PHE A 19 1.48 -14.69 1.55
CA PHE A 19 1.65 -13.39 0.89
C PHE A 19 0.81 -12.33 1.57
N VAL A 20 1.40 -11.15 1.77
CA VAL A 20 0.68 -9.94 2.15
C VAL A 20 0.71 -8.99 0.96
N ILE A 21 -0.47 -8.68 0.40
CA ILE A 21 -0.61 -7.77 -0.75
C ILE A 21 -0.90 -6.37 -0.25
N GLY A 22 0.03 -5.43 -0.48
CA GLY A 22 -0.25 -4.00 -0.36
C GLY A 22 -1.17 -3.53 -1.49
N VAL A 23 -2.43 -3.23 -1.15
CA VAL A 23 -3.38 -2.68 -2.12
C VAL A 23 -2.95 -1.27 -2.51
N LEU A 24 -2.89 -1.00 -3.80
CA LEU A 24 -2.51 0.29 -4.36
C LEU A 24 -3.45 1.38 -3.82
N GLY A 25 -2.86 2.37 -3.14
CA GLY A 25 -3.58 3.44 -2.46
C GLY A 25 -3.71 4.73 -3.26
N THR A 26 -3.43 4.68 -4.57
CA THR A 26 -3.52 5.82 -5.48
C THR A 26 -4.91 6.45 -5.41
N GLY A 27 -4.98 7.77 -5.29
CA GLY A 27 -6.23 8.50 -5.10
C GLY A 27 -6.61 8.72 -3.64
N ARG A 28 -6.02 7.98 -2.69
CA ARG A 28 -6.05 8.20 -1.22
C ARG A 28 -7.42 8.06 -0.53
N THR A 29 -8.52 8.18 -1.26
CA THR A 29 -9.87 7.98 -0.74
C THR A 29 -10.38 6.61 -1.12
N LYS A 30 -11.30 6.08 -0.32
CA LYS A 30 -11.90 4.77 -0.57
C LYS A 30 -12.54 4.71 -1.96
N GLU A 31 -13.26 5.76 -2.36
CA GLU A 31 -13.98 5.83 -3.63
C GLU A 31 -13.02 5.73 -4.81
N LYS A 32 -11.90 6.46 -4.76
CA LYS A 32 -10.88 6.44 -5.83
C LYS A 32 -10.13 5.11 -5.87
N VAL A 33 -9.81 4.55 -4.72
CA VAL A 33 -9.12 3.25 -4.63
C VAL A 33 -10.04 2.12 -5.11
N ASP A 34 -11.34 2.17 -4.79
CA ASP A 34 -12.30 1.15 -5.22
C ASP A 34 -12.61 1.23 -6.72
N ALA A 35 -12.51 2.41 -7.32
CA ALA A 35 -12.60 2.59 -8.77
C ALA A 35 -11.33 2.14 -9.52
N ASN A 36 -10.21 1.90 -8.82
CA ASN A 36 -8.96 1.51 -9.45
C ASN A 36 -8.92 0.00 -9.76
N ALA A 37 -8.81 -0.35 -11.04
CA ALA A 37 -8.80 -1.74 -11.50
C ALA A 37 -7.65 -2.59 -10.90
N VAL A 38 -6.49 -1.98 -10.63
CA VAL A 38 -5.35 -2.67 -9.99
C VAL A 38 -5.70 -3.01 -8.54
N SER A 39 -6.24 -2.05 -7.79
CA SER A 39 -6.65 -2.25 -6.39
C SER A 39 -7.74 -3.31 -6.27
N VAL A 40 -8.70 -3.34 -7.21
CA VAL A 40 -9.72 -4.40 -7.30
C VAL A 40 -9.08 -5.76 -7.53
N GLY A 41 -8.17 -5.88 -8.50
CA GLY A 41 -7.48 -7.13 -8.81
C GLY A 41 -6.61 -7.66 -7.66
N GLN A 42 -5.96 -6.78 -6.90
CA GLN A 42 -5.18 -7.14 -5.71
C GLN A 42 -6.05 -7.75 -4.62
N ARG A 43 -7.21 -7.13 -4.31
CA ARG A 43 -8.17 -7.67 -3.33
C ARG A 43 -8.80 -8.98 -3.80
N ALA A 44 -9.13 -9.07 -5.08
CA ALA A 44 -9.71 -10.29 -5.65
C ALA A 44 -8.74 -11.47 -5.52
N ALA A 45 -7.44 -11.24 -5.71
CA ALA A 45 -6.42 -12.28 -5.50
C ALA A 45 -6.37 -12.74 -4.03
N ALA A 46 -6.33 -11.82 -3.06
CA ALA A 46 -6.33 -12.17 -1.64
C ALA A 46 -7.60 -12.93 -1.19
N LYS A 47 -8.75 -12.64 -1.80
CA LYS A 47 -10.03 -13.31 -1.51
C LYS A 47 -10.21 -14.66 -2.21
N SER A 48 -9.27 -15.06 -3.07
CA SER A 48 -9.40 -16.30 -3.84
C SER A 48 -9.42 -17.51 -2.90
N THR A 49 -10.35 -18.45 -3.13
CA THR A 49 -10.55 -19.61 -2.25
C THR A 49 -9.32 -20.51 -2.17
N GLN A 50 -8.52 -20.59 -3.23
CA GLN A 50 -7.24 -21.32 -3.28
C GLN A 50 -6.17 -20.75 -2.34
N PHE A 51 -6.36 -19.56 -1.79
CA PHE A 51 -5.39 -18.88 -0.92
C PHE A 51 -5.92 -18.61 0.49
N LYS A 52 -7.06 -19.20 0.85
CA LYS A 52 -7.74 -18.98 2.13
C LYS A 52 -6.78 -19.20 3.30
N GLY A 53 -6.63 -18.18 4.14
CA GLY A 53 -5.78 -18.22 5.34
C GLY A 53 -4.27 -18.10 5.07
N ARG A 54 -3.84 -17.95 3.82
CA ARG A 54 -2.42 -17.84 3.44
C ARG A 54 -2.09 -16.53 2.71
N VAL A 55 -3.07 -15.90 2.07
CA VAL A 55 -2.87 -14.61 1.40
C VAL A 55 -3.82 -13.58 2.00
N SER A 56 -3.25 -12.44 2.39
CA SER A 56 -3.99 -11.30 2.92
C SER A 56 -3.75 -10.06 2.07
N SER A 57 -4.58 -9.04 2.26
CA SER A 57 -4.39 -7.73 1.61
C SER A 57 -4.53 -6.61 2.63
N VAL A 58 -3.66 -5.61 2.53
CA VAL A 58 -3.63 -4.43 3.40
C VAL A 58 -3.90 -3.17 2.59
N GLU A 59 -4.83 -2.35 3.09
CA GLU A 59 -5.28 -1.13 2.43
C GLU A 59 -4.32 0.03 2.67
N SER A 60 -3.35 0.24 1.78
CA SER A 60 -2.31 1.27 2.00
C SER A 60 -2.88 2.69 2.15
N TYR A 61 -4.01 3.00 1.51
CA TYR A 61 -4.62 4.33 1.60
C TYR A 61 -5.07 4.70 3.02
N LYS A 62 -5.33 3.71 3.90
CA LYS A 62 -5.70 3.95 5.30
C LYS A 62 -4.52 4.46 6.13
N GLU A 63 -3.30 4.17 5.70
CA GLU A 63 -2.07 4.57 6.38
C GLU A 63 -1.51 5.90 5.87
N TYR A 64 -2.21 6.56 4.94
CA TYR A 64 -1.77 7.81 4.34
C TYR A 64 -1.51 8.88 5.40
N SER A 65 -0.42 9.64 5.24
CA SER A 65 -0.09 10.70 6.18
C SER A 65 -0.94 11.94 5.95
N LEU A 66 -1.96 12.15 6.80
CA LEU A 66 -2.81 13.34 6.74
C LEU A 66 -2.04 14.62 7.10
N TYR A 67 -1.05 14.54 7.98
CA TYR A 67 -0.24 15.71 8.33
C TYR A 67 0.72 16.10 7.19
N SER A 68 1.42 15.13 6.57
CA SER A 68 2.25 15.41 5.38
C SER A 68 1.39 15.95 4.25
N HIS A 69 0.17 15.40 4.09
CA HIS A 69 -0.78 15.87 3.09
C HIS A 69 -1.21 17.31 3.35
N ALA A 70 -1.42 17.71 4.60
CA ALA A 70 -1.78 19.08 4.94
C ALA A 70 -0.67 20.06 4.52
N VAL A 71 0.61 19.72 4.75
CA VAL A 71 1.74 20.56 4.29
C VAL A 71 1.83 20.58 2.77
N PHE A 72 1.60 19.45 2.11
CA PHE A 72 1.58 19.36 0.64
C PHE A 72 0.53 20.29 0.03
N GLU A 73 -0.69 20.30 0.55
CA GLU A 73 -1.80 21.12 0.02
C GLU A 73 -1.60 22.62 0.26
N LYS A 74 -0.78 23.03 1.25
CA LYS A 74 -0.40 24.43 1.42
C LYS A 74 0.50 24.96 0.29
N GLY A 75 1.18 24.07 -0.45
CA GLY A 75 2.23 24.43 -1.41
C GLY A 75 3.60 24.04 -0.88
N TRP A 76 3.98 22.76 -1.01
CA TRP A 76 5.22 22.26 -0.43
C TRP A 76 6.51 22.99 -0.89
N PRO A 77 6.66 23.49 -2.13
CA PRO A 77 7.87 24.22 -2.52
C PRO A 77 8.01 25.53 -1.76
N GLU A 78 6.90 26.26 -1.58
CA GLU A 78 6.86 27.51 -0.82
C GLU A 78 7.01 27.26 0.70
N HIS A 79 6.65 26.06 1.15
CA HIS A 79 6.71 25.62 2.54
C HIS A 79 7.82 24.58 2.80
N PHE A 80 8.95 24.67 2.08
CA PHE A 80 9.99 23.63 2.10
C PHE A 80 10.49 23.26 3.49
N HIS A 81 10.71 24.23 4.39
CA HIS A 81 11.16 23.94 5.75
C HIS A 81 10.12 23.17 6.59
N GLU A 82 8.83 23.39 6.35
CA GLU A 82 7.76 22.58 6.96
C GLU A 82 7.72 21.19 6.31
N TRP A 83 7.86 21.14 4.99
CA TRP A 83 7.86 19.91 4.19
C TRP A 83 8.98 18.94 4.58
N ASP A 84 10.19 19.43 4.80
CA ASP A 84 11.38 18.63 5.14
C ASP A 84 11.21 17.84 6.45
N THR A 85 10.24 18.24 7.30
CA THR A 85 9.92 17.52 8.54
C THR A 85 8.90 16.39 8.34
N VAL A 86 8.20 16.34 7.20
CA VAL A 86 7.02 15.48 7.00
C VAL A 86 7.04 14.64 5.72
N GLY A 87 7.85 14.98 4.73
CA GLY A 87 7.88 14.33 3.41
C GLY A 87 9.24 14.39 2.74
N SER A 88 9.33 13.90 1.50
CA SER A 88 10.57 13.90 0.70
C SER A 88 10.43 14.69 -0.60
N ASP A 89 11.52 14.93 -1.32
CA ASP A 89 11.50 15.68 -2.59
C ASP A 89 10.45 15.16 -3.60
N ARG A 90 9.80 16.10 -4.31
CA ARG A 90 8.76 15.91 -5.36
C ARG A 90 7.46 15.16 -4.96
N PRO A 91 7.09 15.13 -3.67
CA PRO A 91 6.00 14.34 -3.07
C PRO A 91 5.59 13.00 -3.68
N TYR A 92 6.48 12.32 -4.42
CA TYR A 92 6.15 11.05 -5.06
C TYR A 92 6.00 9.94 -4.01
N HIS A 93 5.41 8.81 -4.43
CA HIS A 93 5.34 7.59 -3.63
C HIS A 93 4.85 7.83 -2.20
N TYR A 94 3.60 8.29 -2.06
CA TYR A 94 2.98 8.55 -0.75
C TYR A 94 3.67 9.68 0.03
N LEU A 95 3.93 10.81 -0.67
CA LEU A 95 4.53 12.04 -0.11
C LEU A 95 5.97 11.87 0.37
N GLY A 96 6.61 10.73 0.12
CA GLY A 96 7.86 10.37 0.79
C GLY A 96 7.73 10.34 2.32
N SER A 97 6.51 10.14 2.84
CA SER A 97 6.23 10.30 4.26
C SER A 97 6.74 9.08 5.04
N GLY A 98 7.73 9.30 5.90
CA GLY A 98 8.23 8.26 6.80
C GLY A 98 7.13 7.61 7.66
N ALA A 99 6.15 8.41 8.13
CA ALA A 99 5.06 7.86 8.93
C ALA A 99 4.09 6.99 8.12
N PHE A 100 3.88 7.27 6.83
CA PHE A 100 3.15 6.35 5.97
C PHE A 100 3.87 5.00 5.89
N PHE A 101 5.18 5.00 5.61
CA PHE A 101 5.93 3.75 5.45
C PHE A 101 6.04 2.95 6.76
N ILE A 102 6.24 3.62 7.90
CA ILE A 102 6.26 2.96 9.21
C ILE A 102 4.91 2.31 9.52
N ARG A 103 3.80 3.05 9.36
CA ARG A 103 2.46 2.51 9.62
C ARG A 103 2.07 1.40 8.66
N LEU A 104 2.38 1.56 7.37
CA LEU A 104 2.13 0.51 6.39
C LEU A 104 2.94 -0.75 6.69
N GLY A 105 4.20 -0.61 7.09
CA GLY A 105 5.04 -1.74 7.53
C GLY A 105 4.45 -2.47 8.73
N ASP A 106 3.99 -1.74 9.75
CA ASP A 106 3.29 -2.30 10.92
C ASP A 106 1.99 -3.02 10.51
N SER A 107 1.20 -2.44 9.61
CA SER A 107 -0.01 -3.07 9.07
C SER A 107 0.30 -4.32 8.24
N PHE A 108 1.42 -4.37 7.50
CA PHE A 108 1.88 -5.60 6.85
C PHE A 108 2.27 -6.67 7.85
N ALA A 109 3.04 -6.31 8.89
CA ALA A 109 3.47 -7.26 9.93
C ALA A 109 2.27 -7.87 10.68
N LYS A 110 1.23 -7.09 10.95
CA LYS A 110 -0.03 -7.57 11.58
C LYS A 110 -0.87 -8.47 10.68
N ALA A 111 -0.65 -8.43 9.37
CA ALA A 111 -1.41 -9.19 8.39
C ALA A 111 -0.73 -10.50 7.96
N MET A 112 0.48 -10.75 8.47
CA MET A 112 1.17 -12.05 8.43
C MET A 112 0.61 -12.99 9.48
#